data_AF-A0A3D2RAJ8-F1
#
_entry.id   AF-A0A3D2RAJ8-F1
#
_cell.length_a   1.000
_cell.length_b   1.000
_cell.length_c   1.000
_cell.angle_alpha   90.00
_cell.angle_beta   90.00
_cell.angle_gamma   90.00
#
_symmetry.space_group_name_H-M   'P 1'
#
loop_
_entity.id
_entity.type
_entity.pdbx_description
1 polymer ?
#
loop_
_entity_poly.entity_id
_entity_poly.type
_entity_poly.pdbx_seq_one_letter_code
_entity_poly.pdbx_strand_id
1 'polypeptide(L)'
;MLYFSFLWHPDIYLFENNVFSISWYSLLFLSGFIIGRFIVVRSYKLEKGYDLTVDMQMIYMVLGTLIGSRMGHVLFYEPEILKRGYLELFFFWKSGLASHGAAIGILLGMAVYSY
;
A
#
# COMPACT_ATOMS: atom_id res chain seq x y z
N MET A 1 33.57 -32.42 -6.74
CA MET A 1 32.22 -32.20 -6.16
C MET A 1 31.65 -30.94 -6.77
N LEU A 2 30.89 -31.05 -7.87
CA LEU A 2 30.31 -29.89 -8.53
C LEU A 2 28.82 -29.79 -8.19
N TYR A 3 28.52 -28.77 -7.39
CA TYR A 3 27.36 -27.88 -7.44
C TYR A 3 26.00 -28.46 -7.89
N PHE A 4 25.21 -28.90 -6.91
CA PHE A 4 23.77 -28.71 -6.97
C PHE A 4 23.43 -27.34 -6.37
N SER A 5 23.70 -26.26 -7.11
CA SER A 5 23.20 -24.93 -6.75
C SER A 5 21.98 -24.63 -7.59
N PHE A 6 20.82 -24.52 -6.94
CA PHE A 6 19.61 -24.03 -7.56
C PHE A 6 19.74 -22.52 -7.81
N LEU A 7 19.70 -22.10 -9.08
CA LEU A 7 19.74 -20.69 -9.45
C LEU A 7 18.33 -20.08 -9.24
N TRP A 8 18.13 -19.44 -8.09
CA TRP A 8 16.89 -18.74 -7.77
C TRP A 8 16.87 -17.35 -8.42
N HIS A 9 16.19 -17.23 -9.55
CA HIS A 9 16.03 -15.97 -10.27
C HIS A 9 14.59 -15.80 -10.80
N PRO A 10 13.59 -15.71 -9.90
CA PRO A 10 12.20 -15.51 -10.30
C PRO A 10 12.00 -14.14 -10.93
N ASP A 11 11.11 -14.06 -11.92
CA ASP A 11 10.72 -12.80 -12.52
C ASP A 11 10.08 -11.87 -11.48
N ILE A 12 10.51 -10.62 -11.44
CA ILE A 12 10.02 -9.61 -10.50
C ILE A 12 8.61 -9.15 -10.90
N TYR A 13 8.36 -9.11 -12.21
CA TYR A 13 7.10 -8.66 -12.79
C TYR A 13 6.24 -9.85 -13.22
N LEU A 14 4.96 -9.79 -12.88
CA LEU A 14 3.96 -10.68 -13.49
C LEU A 14 3.71 -10.27 -14.94
N PHE A 15 3.70 -8.96 -15.20
CA PHE A 15 3.48 -8.38 -16.51
C PHE A 15 4.32 -7.12 -16.64
N GLU A 16 5.01 -6.96 -17.75
CA GLU A 16 5.81 -5.77 -18.05
C GLU A 16 5.77 -5.48 -19.56
N ASN A 17 5.46 -4.22 -19.90
CA ASN A 17 5.60 -3.70 -21.25
C ASN A 17 6.14 -2.26 -21.19
N ASN A 18 6.31 -1.62 -22.35
CA ASN A 18 6.85 -0.25 -22.44
C ASN A 18 5.94 0.84 -21.83
N VAL A 19 4.70 0.51 -21.44
CA VAL A 19 3.70 1.46 -20.94
C VAL A 19 3.50 1.31 -19.43
N PHE A 20 3.42 0.08 -18.92
CA PHE A 20 3.24 -0.21 -17.51
C PHE A 20 3.78 -1.59 -17.12
N SER A 21 4.03 -1.76 -15.83
CA SER A 21 4.42 -3.03 -15.23
C SER A 21 3.59 -3.34 -13.99
N ILE A 22 3.41 -4.63 -13.70
CA ILE A 22 2.74 -5.15 -12.52
C ILE A 22 3.73 -6.10 -11.84
N SER A 23 4.23 -5.71 -10.67
CA SER A 23 5.13 -6.55 -9.87
C SER A 23 4.36 -7.57 -9.04
N TRP A 24 4.97 -8.72 -8.76
CA TRP A 24 4.43 -9.67 -7.79
C TRP A 24 4.24 -9.03 -6.42
N TYR A 25 5.15 -8.14 -6.03
CA TYR A 25 5.06 -7.39 -4.79
C TYR A 25 3.76 -6.57 -4.71
N SER A 26 3.41 -5.83 -5.78
CA SER A 26 2.19 -5.03 -5.83
C SER A 26 0.93 -5.89 -5.65
N LEU A 27 0.92 -7.09 -6.24
CA LEU A 27 -0.20 -8.02 -6.13
C LEU A 27 -0.34 -8.61 -4.73
N LEU A 28 0.77 -9.01 -4.13
CA LEU A 28 0.80 -9.52 -2.76
C LEU A 28 0.43 -8.43 -1.74
N PHE A 29 0.84 -7.18 -2.01
CA PHE A 29 0.46 -6.04 -1.18
C PHE A 29 -1.04 -5.75 -1.30
N LEU A 30 -1.59 -5.74 -2.52
CA LEU A 30 -3.02 -5.57 -2.76
C LEU A 30 -3.85 -6.71 -2.14
N SER A 31 -3.38 -7.96 -2.23
CA SER A 31 -4.09 -9.12 -1.68
C SER A 31 -4.20 -9.04 -0.16
N GLY A 32 -3.20 -8.46 0.53
CA GLY A 32 -3.27 -8.16 1.96
C GLY A 32 -4.50 -7.33 2.34
N PHE A 33 -4.81 -6.27 1.59
CA PHE A 33 -6.00 -5.46 1.84
C PHE A 33 -7.31 -6.22 1.54
N ILE A 34 -7.34 -6.97 0.45
CA ILE A 34 -8.54 -7.74 0.04
C ILE A 34 -8.87 -8.82 1.09
N ILE A 35 -7.85 -9.59 1.49
CA ILE A 35 -7.98 -10.64 2.51
C ILE A 35 -8.35 -10.01 3.85
N GLY A 36 -7.69 -8.92 4.23
CA GLY A 36 -8.01 -8.17 5.44
C GLY A 36 -9.47 -7.71 5.48
N ARG A 37 -9.98 -7.12 4.40
CA ARG A 37 -11.40 -6.75 4.29
C ARG A 37 -12.31 -7.97 4.44
N PHE A 38 -12.00 -9.08 3.78
CA PHE A 38 -12.82 -10.28 3.88
C PHE A 38 -12.93 -10.79 5.32
N ILE A 39 -11.82 -10.80 6.06
CA ILE A 39 -11.78 -11.18 7.48
C ILE A 39 -12.65 -10.22 8.31
N VAL A 40 -12.44 -8.91 8.18
CA VAL A 40 -13.17 -7.88 8.95
C VAL A 40 -14.67 -7.96 8.66
N VAL A 41 -15.08 -7.94 7.40
CA VAL A 41 -16.50 -8.00 6.99
C VAL A 41 -17.14 -9.29 7.48
N ARG A 42 -16.43 -10.43 7.42
CA ARG A 42 -16.94 -11.70 7.94
C ARG A 42 -17.20 -11.62 9.45
N SER A 43 -16.29 -11.05 10.23
CA SER A 43 -16.47 -10.88 11.68
C SER A 43 -17.70 -10.03 12.00
N TYR A 44 -17.86 -8.87 11.37
CA TYR A 44 -19.03 -8.00 11.58
C TYR A 44 -20.35 -8.67 11.18
N LYS A 45 -20.37 -9.46 10.10
CA LYS A 45 -21.56 -10.21 9.69
C LYS A 45 -21.95 -11.28 10.71
N LEU A 46 -20.97 -11.98 11.31
CA LEU A 46 -21.23 -12.98 12.35
C LEU A 46 -21.85 -12.36 13.61
N GLU A 47 -21.43 -11.14 13.94
CA GLU A 47 -21.95 -10.38 15.08
C GLU A 47 -23.24 -9.59 14.76
N LYS A 48 -23.77 -9.71 13.53
CA LYS A 48 -24.92 -8.94 13.03
C LYS A 48 -24.73 -7.42 13.08
N GLY A 49 -23.48 -6.95 13.07
CA GLY A 49 -23.09 -5.54 13.11
C GLY A 49 -22.59 -4.98 11.78
N TYR A 50 -22.76 -5.71 10.67
CA TYR A 50 -22.31 -5.23 9.36
C TYR A 50 -23.19 -4.10 8.84
N ASP A 51 -22.55 -3.01 8.46
CA ASP A 51 -23.10 -1.93 7.64
C ASP A 51 -22.05 -1.44 6.62
N LEU A 52 -22.38 -0.38 5.88
CA LEU A 52 -21.48 0.17 4.85
C LEU A 52 -20.21 0.80 5.44
N THR A 53 -20.21 1.21 6.71
CA THR A 53 -19.04 1.84 7.35
C THR A 53 -17.89 0.86 7.46
N VAL A 54 -18.18 -0.43 7.68
CA VAL A 54 -17.19 -1.51 7.70
C VAL A 54 -16.39 -1.58 6.39
N ASP A 55 -17.04 -1.32 5.25
CA ASP A 55 -16.37 -1.25 3.95
C ASP A 55 -15.57 0.05 3.78
N MET A 56 -16.08 1.16 4.30
CA MET A 56 -15.38 2.44 4.31
C MET A 56 -14.06 2.35 5.08
N GLN A 57 -13.99 1.57 6.16
CA GLN A 57 -12.75 1.37 6.92
C GLN A 57 -11.56 0.96 6.02
N MET A 58 -11.77 0.06 5.05
CA MET A 58 -10.72 -0.34 4.11
C MET A 58 -10.27 0.84 3.24
N ILE A 59 -11.21 1.68 2.79
CA ILE A 59 -10.91 2.85 1.96
C ILE A 59 -10.04 3.83 2.74
N TYR A 60 -10.40 4.17 3.99
CA TYR A 60 -9.60 5.04 4.84
C TYR A 60 -8.20 4.46 5.10
N MET A 61 -8.10 3.14 5.29
CA MET A 61 -6.81 2.46 5.48
C MET A 61 -5.93 2.53 4.23
N VAL A 62 -6.48 2.26 3.05
CA VAL A 62 -5.75 2.33 1.78
C VAL A 62 -5.30 3.76 1.48
N LEU A 63 -6.18 4.74 1.65
CA LEU A 63 -5.84 6.16 1.47
C LEU A 63 -4.76 6.60 2.45
N GLY A 64 -4.90 6.26 3.74
CA GLY A 64 -3.89 6.53 4.77
C GLY A 64 -2.55 5.90 4.44
N THR A 65 -2.55 4.66 3.95
CA THR A 65 -1.33 3.96 3.50
C THR A 65 -0.65 4.70 2.35
N LEU A 66 -1.40 5.00 1.27
CA LEU A 66 -0.85 5.61 0.06
C LEU A 66 -0.34 7.02 0.33
N ILE A 67 -1.16 7.86 0.95
CA ILE A 67 -0.81 9.25 1.27
C ILE A 67 0.33 9.28 2.28
N GLY A 68 0.21 8.52 3.38
CA GLY A 68 1.20 8.48 4.44
C GLY A 68 2.56 7.97 3.97
N SER A 69 2.57 6.90 3.16
CA SER A 69 3.83 6.35 2.63
C SER A 69 4.55 7.33 1.70
N ARG A 70 3.81 8.07 0.87
CA ARG A 70 4.40 9.06 -0.04
C ARG A 70 4.86 10.31 0.70
N MET A 71 4.05 10.84 1.61
CA MET A 71 4.44 11.97 2.45
C MET A 71 5.64 11.63 3.33
N GLY A 72 5.64 10.44 3.96
CA GLY A 72 6.76 9.96 4.75
C GLY A 72 8.03 9.82 3.91
N HIS A 73 7.94 9.38 2.65
CA HIS A 73 9.11 9.35 1.77
C HIS A 73 9.70 10.73 1.55
N VAL A 74 8.86 11.68 1.17
CA VAL A 74 9.28 13.05 0.87
C VAL A 74 9.83 13.74 2.12
N LEU A 75 9.19 13.56 3.28
CA LEU A 75 9.61 14.21 4.52
C LEU A 75 10.88 13.60 5.12
N PHE A 76 11.03 12.27 5.08
CA PHE A 76 12.12 11.58 5.77
C PHE A 76 13.32 11.25 4.89
N TYR A 77 13.12 11.06 3.59
CA TYR A 77 14.19 10.61 2.69
C TYR A 77 14.50 11.60 1.57
N GLU A 78 13.50 12.27 0.98
CA GLU A 78 13.73 13.07 -0.23
C GLU A 78 12.93 14.41 -0.27
N PRO A 79 13.26 15.37 0.62
CA PRO A 79 12.53 16.65 0.70
C PRO A 79 12.73 17.54 -0.53
N GLU A 80 13.82 17.32 -1.28
CA GLU A 80 14.14 18.02 -2.53
C GLU A 80 13.05 17.85 -3.60
N ILE A 81 12.21 16.81 -3.53
CA ILE A 81 11.04 16.62 -4.40
C ILE A 81 10.14 17.87 -4.40
N LEU A 82 9.99 18.54 -3.26
CA LEU A 82 9.15 19.74 -3.14
C LEU A 82 9.66 20.90 -4.00
N LYS A 83 10.96 20.98 -4.29
CA LYS A 83 11.53 22.01 -5.16
C LYS A 83 11.21 21.76 -6.64
N ARG A 84 10.90 20.53 -7.03
CA ARG A 84 10.48 20.16 -8.39
C ARG A 84 9.00 20.45 -8.65
N GLY A 85 8.23 20.69 -7.58
CA GLY A 85 6.83 21.12 -7.62
C GLY A 85 5.96 20.30 -6.69
N TYR A 86 5.01 20.95 -6.02
CA TYR A 86 4.13 20.30 -5.02
C TYR A 86 3.27 19.16 -5.59
N LEU A 87 3.02 19.15 -6.90
CA LEU A 87 2.27 18.07 -7.55
C LEU A 87 2.99 16.72 -7.52
N GLU A 88 4.32 16.71 -7.34
CA GLU A 88 5.10 15.48 -7.21
C GLU A 88 4.74 14.64 -5.97
N LEU A 89 4.05 15.25 -4.99
CA LEU A 89 3.47 14.56 -3.83
C LEU A 89 2.41 13.54 -4.23
N PHE A 90 1.72 13.73 -5.36
CA PHE A 90 0.64 12.85 -5.81
C PHE A 90 1.10 11.79 -6.81
N PHE A 91 2.38 11.78 -7.18
CA PHE A 91 2.91 10.85 -8.18
C PHE A 91 3.32 9.52 -7.53
N PHE A 92 2.33 8.74 -7.09
CA PHE A 92 2.54 7.45 -6.40
C PHE A 92 3.16 6.37 -7.30
N TRP A 93 3.13 6.55 -8.62
CA TRP A 93 3.76 5.67 -9.59
C TRP A 93 5.27 5.91 -9.75
N LYS A 94 5.79 7.03 -9.24
CA LYS A 94 7.24 7.21 -9.09
C LYS A 94 7.70 6.40 -7.88
N SER A 95 8.95 5.98 -7.89
CA SER A 95 9.56 5.34 -6.72
C SER A 95 9.56 6.28 -5.51
N GLY A 96 9.74 5.69 -4.33
CA GLY A 96 9.82 6.43 -3.06
C GLY A 96 8.53 6.35 -2.26
N LEU A 97 8.40 5.27 -1.49
CA LEU A 97 7.35 5.03 -0.49
C LEU A 97 8.02 4.62 0.82
N ALA A 98 7.57 5.18 1.94
CA ALA A 98 8.11 4.91 3.27
C ALA A 98 7.13 4.06 4.12
N SER A 99 7.58 2.94 4.66
CA SER A 99 6.76 2.09 5.55
C SER A 99 6.35 2.78 6.84
N HIS A 100 7.24 3.56 7.46
CA HIS A 100 6.93 4.36 8.66
C HIS A 100 5.87 5.43 8.35
N GLY A 101 5.97 6.08 7.19
CA GLY A 101 4.95 7.00 6.70
C GLY A 101 3.60 6.31 6.51
N ALA A 102 3.60 5.10 5.93
CA ALA A 102 2.39 4.29 5.78
C ALA A 102 1.75 3.98 7.14
N ALA A 103 2.54 3.56 8.14
CA ALA A 103 2.05 3.25 9.47
C ALA A 103 1.40 4.46 10.14
N ILE A 104 2.06 5.63 10.11
CA ILE A 104 1.50 6.89 10.63
C ILE A 104 0.22 7.25 9.88
N GLY A 105 0.24 7.16 8.55
CA GLY A 105 -0.92 7.46 7.71
C GLY A 105 -2.11 6.54 7.95
N ILE A 106 -1.89 5.25 8.20
CA ILE A 106 -2.94 4.30 8.59
C ILE A 106 -3.56 4.71 9.93
N LEU A 107 -2.73 5.02 10.94
CA LEU A 107 -3.24 5.44 12.26
C LEU A 107 -4.08 6.71 12.16
N LEU A 108 -3.62 7.70 11.39
CA LEU A 108 -4.39 8.93 11.13
C LEU A 108 -5.68 8.64 10.35
N GLY A 109 -5.62 7.79 9.32
CA GLY A 109 -6.80 7.39 8.56
C GLY A 109 -7.84 6.68 9.42
N MET A 110 -7.42 5.81 10.34
CA MET A 110 -8.31 5.14 11.30
C MET A 110 -8.87 6.12 12.33
N ALA A 111 -8.07 7.09 12.79
CA ALA A 111 -8.55 8.15 13.65
C ALA A 111 -9.66 8.95 12.96
N VAL A 112 -9.45 9.39 11.72
CA VAL A 112 -10.47 10.13 10.94
C VAL A 112 -11.72 9.29 10.70
N TYR A 113 -11.58 8.00 10.35
CA TYR A 113 -12.72 7.10 10.19
C TYR A 113 -13.55 6.92 11.47
N SER A 114 -12.90 7.03 12.64
CA SER A 114 -13.54 6.85 13.94
C SER A 114 -14.33 8.08 14.43
N TYR A 115 -14.16 9.25 13.81
CA TYR A 115 -14.90 10.47 14.13
C TYR A 115 -16.12 10.63 13.23
#